data_AF-A0A7Y8IZ44-F1
#
_entry.id   AF-A0A7Y8IZ44-F1
#
_cell.length_a   1.000
_cell.length_b   1.000
_cell.length_c   1.000
_cell.angle_alpha   90.00
_cell.angle_beta   90.00
_cell.angle_gamma   90.00
#
_symmetry.space_group_name_H-M   'P 1'
#
loop_
_entity.id
_entity.type
_entity.pdbx_description
1 polymer ?
#
loop_
_entity_poly.entity_id
_entity_poly.type
_entity_poly.pdbx_seq_one_letter_code
_entity_poly.pdbx_strand_id
1 'polypeptide(L)'
;MTLRRYSPWLLMLLLFGACADKEPNQPGPAGAAGYSSIQAALDSNKGKLLYLPEGVHGISKALLIEADGSGLYGPGTISQADPDQDILVSRDAADVRIEGITLTRSEVQLGKNAVAVRAENCRSLLLRDLHVRNNRSDVAAIFIRQSDHARVEDRGIADYKTIHVDDRLESPCIDTPSTPWTATA
;
A
#
# COMPACT_ATOMS: atom_id res chain seq x y z
N MET A 1 -16.22 -77.95 -36.61
CA MET A 1 -17.18 -76.89 -36.24
C MET A 1 -16.63 -76.13 -35.05
N THR A 2 -16.25 -74.87 -35.28
CA THR A 2 -15.49 -73.98 -34.40
C THR A 2 -16.37 -72.81 -33.94
N LEU A 3 -16.61 -72.66 -32.64
CA LEU A 3 -17.10 -71.43 -31.99
C LEU A 3 -16.36 -71.32 -30.65
N ARG A 4 -15.25 -70.57 -30.55
CA ARG A 4 -15.05 -69.12 -30.46
C ARG A 4 -15.54 -68.55 -29.11
N ARG A 5 -14.53 -68.30 -28.27
CA ARG A 5 -14.56 -67.75 -26.90
C ARG A 5 -15.29 -66.40 -26.82
N TYR A 6 -16.12 -66.26 -25.79
CA TYR A 6 -16.82 -65.02 -25.43
C TYR A 6 -15.85 -63.97 -24.88
N SER A 7 -15.94 -62.75 -25.42
CA SER A 7 -15.29 -61.54 -24.91
C SER A 7 -16.38 -60.59 -24.41
N PRO A 8 -16.44 -60.27 -23.10
CA PRO A 8 -17.33 -59.24 -22.59
C PRO A 8 -16.62 -57.89 -22.65
N TRP A 9 -16.71 -57.24 -23.82
CA TRP A 9 -16.66 -55.78 -23.91
C TRP A 9 -17.93 -55.24 -23.22
N LEU A 10 -17.80 -54.47 -22.16
CA LEU A 10 -17.61 -53.00 -22.19
C LEU A 10 -18.95 -52.28 -22.01
N LEU A 11 -19.41 -52.18 -20.77
CA LEU A 11 -20.33 -51.17 -20.23
C LEU A 11 -20.22 -51.35 -18.70
N MET A 12 -19.84 -50.38 -17.88
CA MET A 12 -20.67 -49.22 -17.59
C MET A 12 -19.90 -48.27 -16.65
N LEU A 13 -19.91 -46.99 -17.01
CA LEU A 13 -19.79 -45.77 -16.17
C LEU A 13 -18.65 -45.68 -15.12
N LEU A 14 -17.57 -45.03 -15.56
CA LEU A 14 -16.66 -44.25 -14.71
C LEU A 14 -17.40 -43.05 -14.08
N LEU A 15 -17.51 -43.05 -12.75
CA LEU A 15 -17.76 -41.87 -11.94
C LEU A 15 -16.53 -40.95 -12.04
N PHE A 16 -16.60 -39.96 -12.94
CA PHE A 16 -15.68 -38.83 -12.94
C PHE A 16 -15.97 -37.96 -11.71
N GLY A 17 -15.21 -38.18 -10.64
CA GLY A 17 -15.06 -37.20 -9.57
C GLY A 17 -14.34 -35.97 -10.14
N ALA A 18 -15.09 -34.89 -10.36
CA ALA A 18 -14.53 -33.58 -10.64
C ALA A 18 -13.89 -33.03 -9.36
N CYS A 19 -12.60 -33.29 -9.15
CA CYS A 19 -11.78 -32.39 -8.35
C CYS A 19 -11.65 -31.09 -9.17
N ALA A 20 -12.30 -30.04 -8.69
CA ALA A 20 -12.08 -28.70 -9.19
C ALA A 20 -10.67 -28.26 -8.76
N ASP A 21 -9.68 -28.60 -9.58
CA ASP A 21 -8.37 -27.96 -9.52
C ASP A 21 -8.56 -26.49 -9.88
N LYS A 22 -8.50 -25.64 -8.84
CA LYS A 22 -8.45 -24.18 -8.96
C LYS A 22 -7.14 -23.85 -9.65
N GLU A 23 -7.19 -23.69 -10.96
CA GLU A 23 -6.06 -23.30 -11.81
C GLU A 23 -5.37 -22.07 -11.19
N PRO A 24 -4.08 -22.16 -10.79
CA PRO A 24 -3.37 -21.00 -10.30
C PRO A 24 -3.16 -20.07 -11.49
N ASN A 25 -3.95 -18.99 -11.48
CA ASN A 25 -3.88 -17.89 -12.40
C ASN A 25 -2.42 -17.43 -12.56
N GLN A 26 -2.03 -17.20 -13.81
CA GLN A 26 -0.72 -16.80 -14.31
C GLN A 26 0.02 -15.81 -13.39
N PRO A 27 1.38 -15.80 -13.38
CA PRO A 27 2.18 -14.89 -12.55
C PRO A 27 2.10 -13.46 -13.09
N GLY A 28 0.96 -12.81 -12.86
CA GLY A 28 0.89 -11.37 -12.73
C GLY A 28 1.48 -10.91 -11.39
N PRO A 29 1.77 -9.61 -11.23
CA PRO A 29 2.14 -9.05 -9.94
C PRO A 29 1.17 -9.52 -8.86
N ALA A 30 1.72 -9.95 -7.71
CA ALA A 30 0.94 -10.58 -6.65
C ALA A 30 -0.23 -9.68 -6.26
N GLY A 31 -1.45 -10.14 -6.51
CA GLY A 31 -2.66 -9.39 -6.21
C GLY A 31 -3.13 -9.69 -4.79
N ALA A 32 -3.62 -8.66 -4.09
CA ALA A 32 -4.17 -8.82 -2.73
C ALA A 32 -5.40 -9.76 -2.66
N ALA A 33 -6.08 -10.00 -3.80
CA ALA A 33 -7.32 -10.78 -3.89
C ALA A 33 -7.21 -12.27 -3.49
N GLY A 34 -5.99 -12.82 -3.44
CA GLY A 34 -5.74 -14.21 -3.08
C GLY A 34 -5.56 -14.48 -1.58
N TYR A 35 -5.53 -13.44 -0.74
CA TYR A 35 -5.13 -13.53 0.67
C TYR A 35 -6.30 -13.26 1.62
N SER A 36 -6.18 -13.76 2.85
CA SER A 36 -7.17 -13.52 3.92
C SER A 36 -7.20 -12.07 4.41
N SER A 37 -6.13 -11.31 4.18
CA SER A 37 -6.05 -9.87 4.45
C SER A 37 -4.95 -9.22 3.60
N ILE A 38 -5.01 -7.90 3.44
CA ILE A 38 -3.94 -7.15 2.76
C ILE A 38 -2.60 -7.31 3.50
N GLN A 39 -2.61 -7.35 4.83
CA GLN A 39 -1.38 -7.58 5.60
C GLN A 39 -0.78 -8.95 5.30
N ALA A 40 -1.60 -10.01 5.22
CA ALA A 40 -1.11 -11.35 4.87
C ALA A 40 -0.51 -11.38 3.45
N ALA A 41 -1.06 -10.58 2.53
CA ALA A 41 -0.51 -10.42 1.19
C ALA A 41 0.86 -9.71 1.20
N LEU A 42 1.01 -8.64 1.99
CA LEU A 42 2.29 -7.93 2.18
C LEU A 42 3.33 -8.84 2.85
N ASP A 43 2.94 -9.57 3.89
CA ASP A 43 3.81 -10.48 4.63
C ASP A 43 4.30 -11.64 3.77
N SER A 44 3.46 -12.10 2.83
CA SER A 44 3.80 -13.17 1.88
C SER A 44 4.59 -12.67 0.68
N ASN A 45 4.52 -11.37 0.36
CA ASN A 45 5.17 -10.76 -0.81
C ASN A 45 6.14 -9.65 -0.40
N LYS A 46 7.00 -9.95 0.58
CA LYS A 46 8.06 -9.03 1.02
C LYS A 46 8.98 -8.66 -0.14
N GLY A 47 9.27 -7.37 -0.26
CA GLY A 47 10.10 -6.78 -1.30
C GLY A 47 9.51 -6.78 -2.70
N LYS A 48 8.18 -6.85 -2.78
CA LYS A 48 7.46 -6.73 -4.04
C LYS A 48 6.36 -5.68 -3.95
N LEU A 49 6.04 -5.10 -5.10
CA LEU A 49 4.85 -4.28 -5.25
C LEU A 49 3.61 -5.19 -5.33
N LEU A 50 2.69 -4.96 -4.40
CA LEU A 50 1.43 -5.68 -4.33
C LEU A 50 0.35 -4.88 -5.06
N TYR A 51 -0.36 -5.54 -5.97
CA TYR A 51 -1.48 -4.94 -6.67
C TYR A 51 -2.75 -4.95 -5.80
N LEU A 52 -3.33 -3.77 -5.58
CA LEU A 52 -4.60 -3.60 -4.90
C LEU A 52 -5.72 -3.47 -5.95
N PRO A 53 -6.61 -4.48 -6.07
CA PRO A 53 -7.69 -4.43 -7.05
C PRO A 53 -8.72 -3.35 -6.69
N GLU A 54 -9.48 -2.91 -7.68
CA GLU A 54 -10.61 -2.01 -7.49
C GLU A 54 -11.58 -2.57 -6.44
N GLY A 55 -12.11 -1.69 -5.61
CA GLY A 55 -13.01 -2.02 -4.52
C GLY A 55 -12.61 -1.33 -3.22
N VAL A 56 -13.51 -1.43 -2.23
CA VAL A 56 -13.28 -0.93 -0.88
C VAL A 56 -12.81 -2.08 0.00
N HIS A 57 -11.58 -1.97 0.48
CA HIS A 57 -10.94 -2.95 1.35
C HIS A 57 -10.93 -2.42 2.78
N GLY A 58 -11.74 -3.02 3.63
CA GLY A 58 -11.82 -2.67 5.04
C GLY A 58 -10.63 -3.23 5.82
N ILE A 59 -10.00 -2.38 6.63
CA ILE A 59 -8.96 -2.76 7.60
C ILE A 59 -9.37 -2.28 8.98
N SER A 60 -8.96 -3.03 10.02
CA SER A 60 -9.16 -2.66 11.43
C SER A 60 -7.86 -2.40 12.18
N LYS A 61 -6.72 -2.67 11.53
CA LYS A 61 -5.37 -2.42 12.05
C LYS A 61 -4.57 -1.73 10.96
N ALA A 62 -3.56 -0.96 11.36
CA ALA A 62 -2.65 -0.32 10.43
C ALA A 62 -1.96 -1.36 9.52
N LEU A 63 -1.83 -1.04 8.24
CA LEU A 63 -1.03 -1.82 7.30
C LEU A 63 0.45 -1.50 7.50
N LEU A 64 1.25 -2.53 7.77
CA LEU A 64 2.68 -2.42 8.02
C LEU A 64 3.46 -2.79 6.76
N ILE A 65 4.28 -1.85 6.29
CA ILE A 65 5.24 -2.07 5.20
C ILE A 65 6.65 -1.99 5.80
N GLU A 66 7.23 -3.16 6.10
CA GLU A 66 8.53 -3.27 6.78
C GLU A 66 9.67 -3.73 5.86
N ALA A 67 9.36 -4.28 4.69
CA ALA A 67 10.36 -4.85 3.79
C ALA A 67 10.76 -3.88 2.68
N ASP A 68 12.06 -3.81 2.40
CA ASP A 68 12.61 -2.99 1.32
C ASP A 68 12.07 -3.38 -0.05
N GLY A 69 11.77 -2.41 -0.91
CA GLY A 69 11.18 -2.62 -2.24
C GLY A 69 9.71 -3.03 -2.23
N SER A 70 9.08 -3.03 -1.06
CA SER A 70 7.66 -3.35 -0.92
C SER A 70 6.78 -2.15 -1.23
N GLY A 71 5.52 -2.42 -1.57
CA GLY A 71 4.61 -1.33 -1.84
C GLY A 71 3.22 -1.77 -2.21
N LEU A 72 2.35 -0.78 -2.37
CA LEU A 72 0.97 -0.97 -2.81
C LEU A 72 0.75 -0.13 -4.06
N TYR A 73 0.11 -0.72 -5.06
CA TYR A 73 -0.30 0.04 -6.23
C TYR A 73 -1.62 -0.44 -6.81
N GLY A 74 -2.37 0.46 -7.45
CA GLY A 74 -3.63 0.14 -8.14
C GLY A 74 -4.81 0.97 -7.64
N PRO A 75 -6.00 0.82 -8.26
CA PRO A 75 -7.14 1.71 -8.05
C PRO A 75 -7.94 1.46 -6.76
N GLY A 76 -7.47 0.57 -5.89
CA GLY A 76 -8.20 0.17 -4.71
C GLY A 76 -8.37 1.29 -3.67
N THR A 77 -9.45 1.20 -2.91
CA THR A 77 -9.71 2.06 -1.75
C THR A 77 -9.51 1.28 -0.47
N ILE A 78 -8.71 1.81 0.45
CA ILE A 78 -8.50 1.25 1.78
C ILE A 78 -9.33 2.06 2.77
N SER A 79 -10.24 1.39 3.47
CA SER A 79 -11.11 1.98 4.49
C SER A 79 -10.66 1.53 5.88
N GLN A 80 -10.16 2.45 6.68
CA GLN A 80 -9.81 2.18 8.08
C GLN A 80 -11.05 2.31 8.97
N ALA A 81 -11.38 1.21 9.65
CA ALA A 81 -12.50 1.11 10.56
C ALA A 81 -12.22 1.72 11.93
N ASP A 82 -10.98 1.61 12.43
CA ASP A 82 -10.60 2.15 13.73
C ASP A 82 -10.04 3.59 13.58
N PRO A 83 -10.74 4.62 14.08
CA PRO A 83 -10.28 6.01 13.96
C PRO A 83 -9.02 6.30 14.79
N ASP A 84 -8.67 5.44 15.76
CA ASP A 84 -7.48 5.58 16.60
C ASP A 84 -6.23 4.90 15.99
N GLN A 85 -6.38 4.18 14.88
CA GLN A 85 -5.28 3.52 14.18
C GLN A 85 -4.82 4.32 12.95
N ASP A 86 -3.53 4.26 12.67
CA ASP A 86 -3.00 4.72 11.38
C ASP A 86 -3.52 3.82 10.25
N ILE A 87 -3.56 4.32 9.01
CA ILE A 87 -3.99 3.49 7.86
C ILE A 87 -2.81 2.71 7.31
N LEU A 88 -1.71 3.39 7.02
CA LEU A 88 -0.48 2.81 6.51
C LEU A 88 0.72 3.30 7.34
N VAL A 89 1.55 2.36 7.76
CA VAL A 89 2.79 2.61 8.50
C VAL A 89 3.95 1.93 7.79
N SER A 90 4.98 2.71 7.48
CA SER A 90 6.26 2.24 6.98
C SER A 90 7.35 2.67 7.95
N ARG A 91 8.18 1.71 8.39
CA ARG A 91 9.27 1.97 9.34
C ARG A 91 10.51 1.22 8.91
N ASP A 92 11.66 1.89 8.94
CA ASP A 92 12.98 1.30 8.69
C ASP A 92 13.07 0.57 7.33
N ALA A 93 12.41 1.09 6.29
CA ALA A 93 12.31 0.46 4.98
C ALA A 93 12.81 1.36 3.84
N ALA A 94 13.44 0.75 2.84
CA ALA A 94 13.94 1.41 1.64
C ALA A 94 13.09 1.10 0.40
N ASP A 95 13.08 2.01 -0.57
CA ASP A 95 12.44 1.84 -1.89
C ASP A 95 10.94 1.49 -1.80
N VAL A 96 10.25 2.02 -0.79
CA VAL A 96 8.82 1.81 -0.59
C VAL A 96 8.01 2.64 -1.59
N ARG A 97 7.04 2.01 -2.25
CA ARG A 97 6.19 2.69 -3.24
C ARG A 97 4.70 2.55 -2.95
N ILE A 98 3.98 3.66 -3.00
CA ILE A 98 2.53 3.71 -2.81
C ILE A 98 1.94 4.53 -3.95
N GLU A 99 1.17 3.89 -4.85
CA GLU A 99 0.78 4.47 -6.14
C GLU A 99 -0.69 4.22 -6.51
N GLY A 100 -1.47 5.27 -6.76
CA GLY A 100 -2.81 5.18 -7.35
C GLY A 100 -3.94 4.74 -6.41
N ILE A 101 -3.66 4.64 -5.10
CA ILE A 101 -4.63 4.15 -4.11
C ILE A 101 -5.39 5.29 -3.43
N THR A 102 -6.59 4.99 -2.94
CA THR A 102 -7.36 5.89 -2.07
C THR A 102 -7.34 5.40 -0.62
N LEU A 103 -6.99 6.26 0.33
CA LEU A 103 -7.07 6.01 1.77
C LEU A 103 -8.24 6.80 2.35
N THR A 104 -9.12 6.12 3.08
CA THR A 104 -10.27 6.75 3.73
C THR A 104 -10.53 6.16 5.11
N ARG A 105 -11.19 6.93 5.98
CA ARG A 105 -11.70 6.44 7.27
C ARG A 105 -13.21 6.30 7.16
N SER A 106 -13.75 5.19 7.65
CA SER A 106 -15.19 4.93 7.63
C SER A 106 -15.95 5.83 8.61
N GLU A 107 -15.31 6.19 9.73
CA GLU A 107 -15.88 7.10 10.72
C GLU A 107 -15.09 8.41 10.78
N VAL A 108 -15.82 9.53 10.69
CA VAL A 108 -15.26 10.88 10.72
C VAL A 108 -15.31 11.41 12.14
N GLN A 109 -14.25 11.15 12.91
CA GLN A 109 -14.09 11.71 14.26
C GLN A 109 -13.04 12.83 14.26
N LEU A 110 -13.32 13.90 15.01
CA LEU A 110 -12.39 15.01 15.25
C LEU A 110 -11.49 14.69 16.44
N GLY A 111 -10.31 15.31 16.54
CA GLY A 111 -9.51 15.25 17.76
C GLY A 111 -8.55 14.06 17.86
N LYS A 112 -8.31 13.35 16.76
CA LYS A 112 -7.53 12.10 16.76
C LYS A 112 -6.09 12.33 16.31
N ASN A 113 -5.15 11.62 16.93
CA ASN A 113 -3.72 11.71 16.60
C ASN A 113 -3.29 10.74 15.48
N ALA A 114 -4.19 9.87 15.03
CA ALA A 114 -3.91 8.89 13.99
C ALA A 114 -3.72 9.56 12.61
N VAL A 115 -2.76 9.08 11.84
CA VAL A 115 -2.32 9.63 10.55
C VAL A 115 -2.75 8.67 9.43
N ALA A 116 -2.97 9.17 8.21
CA ALA A 116 -3.27 8.28 7.08
C ALA A 116 -2.02 7.52 6.61
N VAL A 117 -0.91 8.23 6.42
CA VAL A 117 0.39 7.63 6.07
C VAL A 117 1.44 8.08 7.07
N ARG A 118 2.03 7.12 7.78
CA ARG A 118 3.21 7.33 8.63
C ARG A 118 4.42 6.67 8.00
N ALA A 119 5.45 7.46 7.72
CA ALA A 119 6.74 6.97 7.27
C ALA A 119 7.84 7.49 8.21
N GLU A 120 8.57 6.57 8.83
CA GLU A 120 9.65 6.89 9.77
C GLU A 120 10.92 6.15 9.35
N ASN A 121 12.04 6.86 9.28
CA ASN A 121 13.34 6.29 8.93
C ASN A 121 13.34 5.51 7.60
N CYS A 122 12.65 6.04 6.57
CA CYS A 122 12.54 5.39 5.27
C CYS A 122 13.50 6.01 4.25
N ARG A 123 14.02 5.23 3.30
CA ARG A 123 14.86 5.73 2.18
C ARG A 123 14.14 5.55 0.84
N SER A 124 14.22 6.53 -0.05
CA SER A 124 13.63 6.47 -1.40
C SER A 124 12.11 6.19 -1.39
N LEU A 125 11.38 6.76 -0.43
CA LEU A 125 9.92 6.62 -0.36
C LEU A 125 9.26 7.33 -1.55
N LEU A 126 8.50 6.62 -2.37
CA LEU A 126 7.66 7.21 -3.40
C LEU A 126 6.20 7.05 -3.02
N LEU A 127 5.56 8.16 -2.69
CA LEU A 127 4.12 8.24 -2.76
C LEU A 127 3.80 8.87 -4.13
N ARG A 128 2.82 8.35 -4.88
CA ARG A 128 2.29 8.95 -6.12
C ARG A 128 0.79 8.70 -6.24
N ASP A 129 0.02 9.64 -6.79
CA ASP A 129 -1.42 9.44 -7.06
C ASP A 129 -2.21 8.89 -5.86
N LEU A 130 -1.89 9.42 -4.67
CA LEU A 130 -2.49 9.00 -3.41
C LEU A 130 -3.62 9.95 -3.05
N HIS A 131 -4.81 9.42 -2.88
CA HIS A 131 -5.95 10.19 -2.40
C HIS A 131 -6.20 9.90 -0.93
N VAL A 132 -6.05 10.89 -0.06
CA VAL A 132 -6.45 10.78 1.35
C VAL A 132 -7.75 11.54 1.55
N ARG A 133 -8.78 10.85 2.03
CA ARG A 133 -10.12 11.41 2.30
C ARG A 133 -10.52 11.13 3.75
N ASN A 134 -11.37 11.99 4.32
CA ASN A 134 -11.95 11.80 5.66
C ASN A 134 -10.91 11.62 6.78
N ASN A 135 -9.68 12.10 6.61
CA ASN A 135 -8.63 11.99 7.62
C ASN A 135 -8.54 13.29 8.43
N ARG A 136 -9.39 13.41 9.46
CA ARG A 136 -9.43 14.56 10.38
C ARG A 136 -8.49 14.39 11.58
N SER A 137 -7.21 14.16 11.29
CA SER A 137 -6.15 14.08 12.29
C SER A 137 -5.77 15.47 12.81
N ASP A 138 -5.43 15.55 14.10
CA ASP A 138 -4.83 16.74 14.71
C ASP A 138 -3.32 16.85 14.47
N VAL A 139 -2.68 15.75 14.03
CA VAL A 139 -1.25 15.71 13.72
C VAL A 139 -1.00 16.06 12.26
N ALA A 140 -1.34 15.14 11.34
CA ALA A 140 -1.16 15.31 9.90
C ALA A 140 -1.97 14.28 9.11
N ALA A 141 -2.18 14.54 7.81
CA ALA A 141 -2.65 13.52 6.88
C ALA A 141 -1.53 12.55 6.47
N ILE A 142 -0.36 13.10 6.15
CA ILE A 142 0.86 12.38 5.80
C ILE A 142 1.94 12.85 6.76
N PHE A 143 2.59 11.93 7.45
CA PHE A 143 3.66 12.18 8.41
C PHE A 143 4.91 11.44 7.94
N ILE A 144 5.91 12.19 7.48
CA ILE A 144 7.21 11.66 7.06
C ILE A 144 8.27 12.25 7.99
N ARG A 145 9.09 11.40 8.60
CA ARG A 145 10.13 11.82 9.55
C ARG A 145 11.42 11.04 9.33
N GLN A 146 12.56 11.73 9.46
CA GLN A 146 13.91 11.14 9.37
C GLN A 146 14.08 10.26 8.13
N SER A 147 13.48 10.65 7.01
CA SER A 147 13.46 9.86 5.78
C SER A 147 14.30 10.57 4.71
N ASP A 148 14.94 9.79 3.85
CA ASP A 148 15.86 10.29 2.84
C ASP A 148 15.27 10.08 1.43
N HIS A 149 15.39 11.09 0.56
CA HIS A 149 14.86 11.07 -0.82
C HIS A 149 13.35 10.73 -0.93
N ALA A 150 12.53 11.21 0.00
CA ALA A 150 11.08 11.01 -0.06
C ALA A 150 10.42 11.90 -1.13
N ARG A 151 9.57 11.32 -1.98
CA ARG A 151 8.83 12.01 -3.05
C ARG A 151 7.33 11.87 -2.84
N VAL A 152 6.62 12.98 -2.99
CA VAL A 152 5.16 13.06 -2.91
C VAL A 152 4.65 13.71 -4.19
N GLU A 153 4.23 12.89 -5.15
CA GLU A 153 3.84 13.33 -6.50
C GLU A 153 2.32 13.20 -6.74
N ASP A 154 1.78 14.01 -7.65
CA ASP A 154 0.42 13.97 -8.23
C ASP A 154 -0.68 13.68 -7.20
N ARG A 155 -1.05 14.68 -6.40
CA ARG A 155 -1.91 14.48 -5.24
C ARG A 155 -3.30 15.07 -5.39
N GLY A 156 -4.30 14.32 -4.92
CA GLY A 156 -5.60 14.87 -4.51
C GLY A 156 -5.84 14.59 -3.03
N ILE A 157 -5.32 15.45 -2.14
CA ILE A 157 -5.59 15.42 -0.70
C ILE A 157 -6.77 16.37 -0.44
N ALA A 158 -7.86 15.88 0.13
CA ALA A 158 -9.07 16.67 0.43
C ALA A 158 -9.54 16.39 1.85
N ASP A 159 -10.26 17.36 2.45
CA ASP A 159 -10.81 17.25 3.82
C ASP A 159 -9.76 16.97 4.92
N TYR A 160 -8.63 17.67 4.85
CA TYR A 160 -7.50 17.55 5.78
C TYR A 160 -7.23 18.84 6.55
N LYS A 161 -6.63 18.73 7.75
CA LYS A 161 -6.28 19.88 8.59
C LYS A 161 -4.92 20.50 8.22
N THR A 162 -3.89 19.66 8.10
CA THR A 162 -2.50 20.10 7.83
C THR A 162 -1.75 19.03 7.05
N ILE A 163 -0.88 19.45 6.13
CA ILE A 163 0.21 18.62 5.57
C ILE A 163 1.50 19.08 6.24
N HIS A 164 2.23 18.16 6.88
CA HIS A 164 3.50 18.46 7.55
C HIS A 164 4.62 17.67 6.86
N VAL A 165 5.57 18.39 6.27
CA VAL A 165 6.76 17.82 5.62
C VAL A 165 7.97 18.38 6.37
N ASP A 166 8.60 17.57 7.22
CA ASP A 166 9.81 17.93 7.97
C ASP A 166 11.00 17.17 7.37
N ASP A 167 11.63 17.78 6.38
CA ASP A 167 12.83 17.27 5.73
C ASP A 167 14.07 17.80 6.47
N ARG A 168 14.54 17.03 7.45
CA ARG A 168 15.82 17.32 8.14
C ARG A 168 16.93 16.51 7.50
N LEU A 169 17.31 16.90 6.29
CA LEU A 169 18.70 16.70 5.87
C LEU A 169 19.56 17.58 6.79
N GLU A 170 20.66 17.04 7.32
CA GLU A 170 21.72 17.87 7.87
C GLU A 170 22.18 18.83 6.78
N SER A 171 21.58 20.02 6.73
CA SER A 171 22.03 21.08 5.85
C SER A 171 23.19 21.76 6.57
N PRO A 172 24.42 21.78 6.01
CA PRO A 172 25.41 22.72 6.51
C PRO A 172 24.82 24.12 6.36
N CYS A 173 24.83 24.90 7.43
CA CYS A 173 24.47 26.30 7.36
C CYS A 173 25.43 26.98 6.40
N ILE A 174 24.94 27.36 5.21
CA ILE A 174 25.64 28.31 4.36
C ILE A 174 25.56 29.66 5.08
N ASP A 175 26.59 29.95 5.87
CA ASP A 175 26.87 31.30 6.36
C ASP A 175 27.43 32.11 5.17
N THR A 176 26.57 32.57 4.27
CA THR A 176 26.99 33.64 3.34
C THR A 176 27.12 34.94 4.12
N PRO A 177 28.31 35.55 4.23
CA PRO A 177 28.42 36.90 4.77
C PRO A 177 27.67 37.84 3.81
N SER A 178 26.56 38.41 4.30
CA SER A 178 25.81 39.44 3.59
C SER A 178 26.74 40.60 3.24
N THR A 179 27.02 40.81 1.96
CA THR A 179 27.70 42.02 1.50
C THR A 179 26.65 43.13 1.44
N PRO A 180 26.81 44.25 2.15
CA PRO A 180 25.84 45.34 2.10
C PRO A 180 25.84 45.96 0.70
N TRP A 181 24.65 46.13 0.14
CA TRP A 181 24.44 46.77 -1.16
C TRP A 181 24.75 48.27 -1.03
N THR A 182 25.87 48.73 -1.59
CA THR A 182 26.14 50.16 -1.77
C THR A 182 25.37 50.66 -2.99
N ALA A 183 24.27 51.38 -2.75
CA ALA A 183 23.63 52.19 -3.77
C ALA A 183 24.44 53.48 -3.92
N THR A 184 25.10 53.66 -5.06
CA THR A 184 25.67 54.94 -5.46
C THR A 184 24.59 55.72 -6.22
N ALA A 185 24.32 56.94 -5.77
CA ALA A 185 23.42 57.92 -6.38
C ALA A 185 24.00 58.55 -7.65
#